data_AF-A0AA96VJE6-F1
#
_entry.id   AF-A0AA96VJE6-F1
#
_cell.length_a   1.000
_cell.length_b   1.000
_cell.length_c   1.000
_cell.angle_alpha   90.00
_cell.angle_beta   90.00
_cell.angle_gamma   90.00
#
_symmetry.space_group_name_H-M   'P 1'
#
loop_
_entity.id
_entity.type
_entity.pdbx_description
1 polymer ?
#
loop_
_entity_poly.entity_id
_entity_poly.type
_entity_poly.pdbx_seq_one_letter_code
_entity_poly.pdbx_strand_id
1 'polypeptide(L)'
;MSGIYLGESELEPLNKELKIDDFQTWIKTAEELLSTTHFAFVYLTIFGLRRGEVCGIRFMDVTFDSNNRAVLNIRDSRSNRTKDGAGRTKTESSVRYVVLNDRGSELLLRIMETAKQVKKKADVIVEQEKDYLSIRIKNNKYYLERPAFLNKIFKRVSEECGIYITPHIMRHFFTTQSLIAGARPEDVMHFLGHASLQTTKQYTHIKEERAHNVTDLFDKKVL
;
A
#
# COMPACT_ATOMS: atom_id res chain seq x y z
N MET A 1 -44.49 13.58 1.18
CA MET A 1 -43.44 12.62 0.78
C MET A 1 -42.92 11.97 2.05
N SER A 2 -43.31 10.73 2.28
CA SER A 2 -42.97 9.92 3.45
C SER A 2 -41.46 9.63 3.46
N GLY A 3 -40.76 10.12 4.48
CA GLY A 3 -39.40 9.69 4.76
C GLY A 3 -39.41 8.21 5.12
N ILE A 4 -38.59 7.41 4.42
CA ILE A 4 -38.41 5.99 4.73
C ILE A 4 -37.58 5.94 6.02
N TYR A 5 -38.20 5.51 7.11
CA TYR A 5 -37.50 5.19 8.35
C TYR A 5 -36.80 3.84 8.16
N LEU A 6 -35.49 3.87 7.90
CA LEU A 6 -34.64 2.68 7.97
C LEU A 6 -34.33 2.49 9.45
N GLY A 7 -34.92 1.46 10.07
CA GLY A 7 -34.88 1.22 11.51
C GLY A 7 -33.50 1.33 12.13
N GLU A 8 -33.47 1.63 13.43
CA GLU A 8 -32.23 1.59 14.22
C GLU A 8 -31.63 0.18 14.14
N SER A 9 -30.43 0.08 13.57
CA SER A 9 -29.67 -1.16 13.57
C SER A 9 -29.27 -1.49 15.00
N GLU A 10 -29.77 -2.59 15.57
CA GLU A 10 -29.36 -3.14 16.87
C GLU A 10 -27.88 -3.58 16.90
N LEU A 11 -27.21 -3.60 15.74
CA LEU A 11 -25.77 -3.80 15.67
C LEU A 11 -25.08 -2.47 15.91
N GLU A 12 -24.43 -2.35 17.06
CA GLU A 12 -23.36 -1.39 17.33
C GLU A 12 -22.51 -1.23 16.05
N PRO A 13 -22.28 0.00 15.55
CA PRO A 13 -21.39 0.19 14.42
C PRO A 13 -20.08 -0.48 14.77
N LEU A 14 -19.60 -1.38 13.91
CA LEU A 14 -18.41 -2.19 14.14
C LEU A 14 -17.16 -1.29 14.11
N ASN A 15 -17.00 -0.44 15.12
CA ASN A 15 -15.90 0.48 15.29
C ASN A 15 -14.73 -0.33 15.85
N LYS A 16 -14.21 -1.24 15.01
CA LYS A 16 -12.98 -1.98 15.27
C LYS A 16 -11.81 -1.08 14.91
N GLU A 17 -11.56 -0.08 15.73
CA GLU A 17 -10.27 0.60 15.72
C GLU A 17 -9.21 -0.47 16.04
N LEU A 18 -8.39 -0.80 15.04
CA LEU A 18 -7.33 -1.79 15.19
C LEU A 18 -6.34 -1.27 16.23
N LYS A 19 -6.13 -2.02 17.30
CA LYS A 19 -5.16 -1.68 18.35
C LYS A 19 -3.74 -1.95 17.88
N ILE A 20 -2.76 -1.23 18.45
CA ILE A 20 -1.34 -1.43 18.12
C ILE A 20 -0.91 -2.87 18.47
N ASP A 21 -1.29 -3.41 19.62
CA ASP A 21 -0.92 -4.77 20.03
C ASP A 21 -1.49 -5.84 19.08
N ASP A 22 -2.74 -5.64 18.62
CA ASP A 22 -3.37 -6.52 17.63
C ASP A 22 -2.64 -6.44 16.29
N PHE A 23 -2.27 -5.22 15.85
CA PHE A 23 -1.46 -5.00 14.65
C PHE A 23 -0.08 -5.67 14.77
N GLN A 24 0.61 -5.51 15.89
CA GLN A 24 1.94 -6.08 16.14
C GLN A 24 1.90 -7.62 16.12
N THR A 25 0.89 -8.20 16.77
CA THR A 25 0.66 -9.65 16.72
C THR A 25 0.41 -10.09 15.29
N TRP A 26 -0.50 -9.42 14.58
CA TRP A 26 -0.86 -9.78 13.21
C TRP A 26 0.31 -9.67 12.23
N ILE A 27 1.11 -8.60 12.30
CA ILE A 27 2.24 -8.40 11.37
C ILE A 27 3.37 -9.39 11.64
N LYS A 28 3.61 -9.75 12.91
CA LYS A 28 4.54 -10.82 13.27
C LYS A 28 4.07 -12.17 12.71
N THR A 29 2.79 -12.52 12.90
CA THR A 29 2.22 -13.73 12.29
C THR A 29 2.33 -13.70 10.77
N ALA A 30 2.13 -12.54 10.14
CA ALA A 30 2.30 -12.40 8.70
C ALA A 30 3.74 -12.70 8.25
N GLU A 31 4.74 -12.25 9.01
CA GLU A 31 6.15 -12.51 8.71
C GLU A 31 6.51 -14.00 8.82
N GLU A 32 6.02 -14.66 9.87
CA GLU A 32 6.29 -16.08 10.14
C GLU A 32 5.57 -17.01 9.14
N LEU A 33 4.35 -16.64 8.72
CA LEU A 33 3.47 -17.49 7.91
C LEU A 33 3.70 -17.38 6.40
N LEU A 34 4.15 -16.22 5.92
CA LEU A 34 4.19 -15.89 4.49
C LEU A 34 5.58 -16.10 3.89
N SER A 35 5.63 -16.31 2.58
CA SER A 35 6.92 -16.19 1.88
C SER A 35 7.41 -14.74 1.95
N THR A 36 8.72 -14.55 1.90
CA THR A 36 9.34 -13.22 1.97
C THR A 36 8.73 -12.23 0.97
N THR A 37 8.48 -12.65 -0.28
CA THR A 37 7.84 -11.79 -1.29
C THR A 37 6.41 -11.42 -0.92
N HIS A 38 5.61 -12.35 -0.39
CA HIS A 38 4.24 -12.06 0.03
C HIS A 38 4.21 -11.16 1.27
N PHE A 39 5.08 -11.39 2.24
CA PHE A 39 5.24 -10.51 3.40
C PHE A 39 5.66 -9.11 2.95
N ALA A 40 6.60 -8.98 2.01
CA ALA A 40 7.02 -7.70 1.46
C ALA A 40 5.82 -6.93 0.85
N PHE A 41 4.95 -7.58 0.07
CA PHE A 41 3.75 -6.94 -0.47
C PHE A 41 2.75 -6.52 0.61
N VAL A 42 2.62 -7.30 1.69
CA VAL A 42 1.81 -6.94 2.87
C VAL A 42 2.41 -5.72 3.56
N TYR A 43 3.73 -5.69 3.76
CA TYR A 43 4.43 -4.61 4.45
C TYR A 43 4.23 -3.25 3.74
N LEU A 44 4.21 -3.23 2.40
CA LEU A 44 3.89 -2.01 1.65
C LEU A 44 2.52 -1.41 2.00
N THR A 45 1.53 -2.23 2.37
CA THR A 45 0.20 -1.73 2.74
C THR A 45 0.16 -1.00 4.09
N ILE A 46 1.18 -1.20 4.94
CA ILE A 46 1.32 -0.50 6.23
C ILE A 46 1.42 1.00 6.00
N PHE A 47 2.06 1.45 4.92
CA PHE A 47 2.19 2.86 4.53
C PHE A 47 0.93 3.40 3.85
N GLY A 48 -0.24 2.96 4.28
CA GLY A 48 -1.53 3.46 3.81
C GLY A 48 -1.83 3.21 2.32
N LEU A 49 -1.03 2.45 1.58
CA LEU A 49 -1.27 2.19 0.16
C LEU A 49 -2.56 1.39 -0.03
N ARG A 50 -3.38 1.79 -1.02
CA ARG A 50 -4.51 0.96 -1.43
C ARG A 50 -3.96 -0.31 -2.08
N ARG A 51 -4.63 -1.44 -1.87
CA ARG A 51 -4.33 -2.72 -2.51
C ARG A 51 -4.08 -2.62 -4.03
N GLY A 52 -4.88 -1.81 -4.72
CA GLY A 52 -4.73 -1.58 -6.16
C GLY A 52 -3.48 -0.78 -6.51
N GLU A 53 -3.08 0.16 -5.65
CA GLU A 53 -1.85 0.96 -5.79
C GLU A 53 -0.63 0.08 -5.58
N VAL A 54 -0.62 -0.79 -4.55
CA VAL A 54 0.46 -1.78 -4.36
C VAL A 54 0.66 -2.64 -5.62
N CYS A 55 -0.44 -3.09 -6.24
CA CYS A 55 -0.39 -3.86 -7.47
C CYS A 55 -0.11 -3.03 -8.72
N GLY A 56 -0.13 -1.70 -8.60
CA GLY A 56 0.09 -0.72 -9.66
C GLY A 56 1.50 -0.14 -9.66
N ILE A 57 2.36 -0.50 -8.70
CA ILE A 57 3.77 -0.08 -8.68
C ILE A 57 4.52 -0.75 -9.83
N ARG A 58 5.21 0.06 -10.63
CA ARG A 58 6.16 -0.38 -11.67
C ARG A 58 7.58 -0.08 -11.27
N PHE A 59 8.55 -0.62 -12.01
CA PHE A 59 9.97 -0.31 -11.77
C PHE A 59 10.25 1.20 -11.83
N MET A 60 9.69 1.93 -12.81
CA MET A 60 9.86 3.38 -12.95
C MET A 60 9.27 4.21 -11.80
N ASP A 61 8.38 3.61 -10.99
CA ASP A 61 7.71 4.31 -9.90
C ASP A 61 8.56 4.27 -8.61
N VAL A 62 9.74 3.65 -8.64
CA VAL A 62 10.65 3.52 -7.50
C VAL A 62 11.88 4.40 -7.69
N THR A 63 12.12 5.28 -6.72
CA THR A 63 13.34 6.08 -6.58
C THR A 63 13.88 5.94 -5.16
N PHE A 64 15.06 6.49 -4.87
CA PHE A 64 15.67 6.45 -3.54
C PHE A 64 16.12 7.84 -3.13
N ASP A 65 15.89 8.18 -1.85
CA ASP A 65 16.40 9.42 -1.24
C ASP A 65 17.90 9.31 -0.93
N SER A 66 18.50 10.36 -0.37
CA SER A 66 19.91 10.39 0.01
C SER A 66 20.28 9.41 1.13
N ASN A 67 19.30 8.88 1.86
CA ASN A 67 19.47 7.90 2.93
C ASN A 67 19.18 6.47 2.45
N ASN A 68 19.03 6.26 1.13
CA ASN A 68 18.64 5.00 0.51
C ASN A 68 17.24 4.48 0.90
N ARG A 69 16.35 5.36 1.37
CA ARG A 69 14.94 5.00 1.55
C ARG A 69 14.20 5.08 0.23
N ALA A 70 13.37 4.09 -0.02
CA ALA A 70 12.56 4.03 -1.22
C ALA A 70 11.46 5.10 -1.19
N VAL A 71 11.41 5.90 -2.25
CA VAL A 71 10.38 6.89 -2.52
C VAL A 71 9.54 6.38 -3.69
N LEU A 72 8.30 6.01 -3.39
CA LEU A 72 7.34 5.49 -4.36
C LEU A 72 6.52 6.62 -4.97
N ASN A 73 6.51 6.71 -6.30
CA ASN A 73 5.63 7.62 -7.02
C ASN A 73 4.34 6.92 -7.43
N ILE A 74 3.29 7.09 -6.65
CA ILE A 74 2.02 6.37 -6.85
C ILE A 74 1.24 7.04 -7.97
N ARG A 75 1.24 6.41 -9.16
CA ARG A 75 0.64 6.95 -10.39
C ARG A 75 -0.46 6.08 -11.00
N ASP A 76 -0.57 4.83 -10.56
CA ASP A 76 -1.54 3.87 -11.08
C ASP A 76 -2.16 3.06 -9.94
N SER A 77 -3.36 2.55 -10.18
CA SER A 77 -4.05 1.65 -9.28
C SER A 77 -4.73 0.57 -10.10
N ARG A 78 -4.24 -0.66 -9.99
CA ARG A 78 -4.79 -1.81 -10.70
C ARG A 78 -6.06 -2.35 -10.04
N SER A 79 -6.97 -2.85 -10.87
CA SER A 79 -8.21 -3.49 -10.43
C SER A 79 -8.45 -4.76 -11.25
N ASN A 80 -9.37 -5.61 -10.82
CA ASN A 80 -9.75 -6.79 -11.62
C ASN A 80 -10.37 -6.44 -12.98
N ARG A 81 -10.84 -5.19 -13.15
CA ARG A 81 -11.39 -4.63 -14.40
C ARG A 81 -10.32 -3.98 -15.27
N THR A 82 -9.21 -3.52 -14.69
CA THR A 82 -8.07 -2.87 -15.36
C THR A 82 -6.83 -3.77 -15.23
N LYS A 83 -6.90 -4.94 -15.87
CA LYS A 83 -5.92 -6.02 -15.69
C LYS A 83 -4.51 -5.59 -16.07
N ASP A 84 -4.38 -4.75 -17.10
CA ASP A 84 -3.12 -4.24 -17.65
C ASP A 84 -2.79 -2.80 -17.21
N GLY A 85 -3.43 -2.33 -16.13
CA GLY A 85 -3.37 -0.92 -15.72
C GLY A 85 -4.62 -0.15 -16.11
N ALA A 86 -4.88 0.96 -15.42
CA ALA A 86 -6.02 1.83 -15.76
C ALA A 86 -5.75 2.71 -16.99
N GLY A 87 -4.52 2.75 -17.51
CA GLY A 87 -4.17 3.59 -18.65
C GLY A 87 -4.47 5.06 -18.36
N ARG A 88 -3.67 5.68 -17.48
CA ARG A 88 -3.67 7.11 -17.11
C ARG A 88 -4.92 7.60 -16.35
N THR A 89 -4.65 7.97 -15.09
CA THR A 89 -5.37 8.90 -14.21
C THR A 89 -6.85 8.62 -13.91
N LYS A 90 -7.09 7.99 -12.76
CA LYS A 90 -7.92 8.69 -11.78
C LYS A 90 -7.18 10.00 -11.47
N THR A 91 -7.75 11.14 -11.84
CA THR A 91 -7.38 12.54 -11.54
C THR A 91 -5.93 12.85 -11.09
N GLU A 92 -5.32 13.90 -11.63
CA GLU A 92 -4.00 14.45 -11.23
C GLU A 92 -3.80 14.55 -9.69
N SER A 93 -4.90 14.73 -8.96
CA SER A 93 -4.97 14.72 -7.49
C SER A 93 -4.58 13.41 -6.78
N SER A 94 -4.51 12.28 -7.49
CA SER A 94 -4.16 10.98 -6.89
C SER A 94 -2.67 10.65 -6.95
N VAL A 95 -1.91 11.38 -7.79
CA VAL A 95 -0.47 11.25 -7.94
C VAL A 95 0.24 11.84 -6.72
N ARG A 96 1.03 11.01 -6.05
CA ARG A 96 1.70 11.39 -4.80
C ARG A 96 2.94 10.55 -4.54
N TYR A 97 3.74 11.01 -3.58
CA TYR A 97 4.88 10.27 -3.07
C TYR A 97 4.52 9.54 -1.77
N VAL A 98 5.03 8.32 -1.63
CA VAL A 98 4.99 7.53 -0.40
C VAL A 98 6.44 7.14 -0.10
N VAL A 99 6.96 7.58 1.03
CA VAL A 99 8.30 7.23 1.48
C VAL A 99 8.19 6.00 2.37
N LEU A 100 9.01 4.99 2.14
CA LEU A 100 9.10 3.81 3.00
C LEU A 100 10.15 4.02 4.11
N ASN A 101 9.99 3.33 5.24
CA ASN A 101 11.09 3.20 6.20
C ASN A 101 12.18 2.26 5.66
N ASP A 102 13.26 2.06 6.42
CA ASP A 102 14.41 1.25 6.00
C ASP A 102 14.00 -0.20 5.67
N ARG A 103 13.19 -0.80 6.54
CA ARG A 103 12.70 -2.17 6.35
C ARG A 103 11.80 -2.31 5.12
N GLY A 104 10.90 -1.35 4.90
CA GLY A 104 10.05 -1.30 3.71
C GLY A 104 10.86 -1.14 2.43
N SER A 105 11.95 -0.36 2.48
CA SER A 105 12.88 -0.18 1.37
C SER A 105 13.62 -1.47 1.04
N GLU A 106 14.10 -2.20 2.04
CA GLU A 106 14.72 -3.51 1.85
C GLU A 106 13.72 -4.53 1.24
N LEU A 107 12.50 -4.58 1.77
CA LEU A 107 11.45 -5.47 1.28
C LEU A 107 11.02 -5.12 -0.17
N LEU A 108 11.00 -3.83 -0.52
CA LEU A 108 10.74 -3.39 -1.89
C LEU A 108 11.83 -3.86 -2.86
N LEU A 109 13.10 -3.76 -2.48
CA LEU A 109 14.20 -4.28 -3.30
C LEU A 109 14.05 -5.79 -3.54
N ARG A 110 13.63 -6.55 -2.53
CA ARG A 110 13.33 -8.00 -2.68
C ARG A 110 12.16 -8.26 -3.65
N ILE A 111 11.12 -7.42 -3.62
CA ILE A 111 10.03 -7.48 -4.61
C ILE A 111 10.56 -7.23 -6.02
N MET A 112 11.36 -6.18 -6.21
CA MET A 112 11.94 -5.83 -7.51
C MET A 112 12.82 -6.95 -8.06
N GLU A 113 13.64 -7.55 -7.20
CA GLU A 113 14.49 -8.70 -7.56
C GLU A 113 13.64 -9.92 -7.93
N THR A 114 12.60 -10.23 -7.14
CA THR A 114 11.67 -11.32 -7.47
C THR A 114 11.02 -11.11 -8.84
N ALA A 115 10.61 -9.87 -9.15
CA ALA A 115 10.03 -9.55 -10.45
C ALA A 115 11.03 -9.75 -11.60
N LYS A 116 12.28 -9.29 -11.44
CA LYS A 116 13.36 -9.55 -12.41
C LYS A 116 13.58 -11.04 -12.64
N GLN A 117 13.59 -11.85 -11.57
CA GLN A 117 13.77 -13.30 -11.67
C GLN A 117 12.60 -14.00 -12.35
N VAL A 118 11.36 -13.58 -12.07
CA VAL A 118 10.16 -14.10 -12.74
C VAL A 118 10.22 -13.82 -14.24
N LYS A 119 10.57 -12.59 -14.63
CA LYS A 119 10.72 -12.18 -16.04
C LYS A 119 11.84 -12.97 -16.74
N LYS A 120 13.00 -13.10 -16.10
CA LYS A 120 14.11 -13.93 -16.59
C LYS A 120 13.71 -15.39 -16.82
N LYS A 121 13.01 -16.01 -15.86
CA LYS A 121 12.52 -17.39 -15.99
C LYS A 121 11.47 -17.57 -17.09
N ALA A 122 10.76 -16.50 -17.44
CA ALA A 122 9.80 -16.49 -18.53
C ALA A 122 10.42 -16.12 -19.88
N ASP A 123 11.74 -15.92 -19.94
CA ASP A 123 12.48 -15.45 -21.11
C ASP A 123 11.97 -14.08 -21.63
N VAL A 124 11.71 -13.16 -20.70
CA VAL A 124 11.19 -11.82 -20.99
C VAL A 124 12.13 -10.76 -20.41
N ILE A 125 12.47 -9.76 -21.21
CA ILE A 125 13.27 -8.60 -20.78
C ILE A 125 12.40 -7.67 -19.91
N VAL A 126 13.01 -7.08 -18.89
CA VAL A 126 12.35 -6.10 -18.01
C VAL A 126 12.25 -4.75 -18.71
N GLU A 127 11.03 -4.23 -18.84
CA GLU A 127 10.73 -2.88 -19.33
C GLU A 127 10.44 -1.93 -18.15
N GLN A 128 11.39 -1.05 -17.81
CA GLN A 128 11.31 -0.20 -16.61
C GLN A 128 9.98 0.59 -16.50
N GLU A 129 9.48 1.13 -17.61
CA GLU A 129 8.30 2.01 -17.63
C GLU A 129 6.94 1.28 -17.61
N LYS A 130 6.91 0.02 -18.07
CA LYS A 130 5.68 -0.73 -18.27
C LYS A 130 5.49 -1.84 -17.25
N ASP A 131 6.59 -2.42 -16.77
CA ASP A 131 6.53 -3.63 -15.96
C ASP A 131 6.17 -3.34 -14.52
N TYR A 132 5.02 -3.88 -14.12
CA TYR A 132 4.57 -3.91 -12.73
C TYR A 132 5.43 -4.87 -11.90
N LEU A 133 5.64 -4.53 -10.64
CA LEU A 133 6.36 -5.36 -9.69
C LEU A 133 5.55 -6.57 -9.22
N SER A 134 4.21 -6.44 -9.18
CA SER A 134 3.31 -7.51 -8.74
C SER A 134 3.09 -8.55 -9.85
N ILE A 135 4.02 -9.51 -9.97
CA ILE A 135 3.96 -10.59 -10.96
C ILE A 135 4.22 -11.95 -10.33
N ARG A 136 3.67 -12.99 -10.98
CA ARG A 136 3.91 -14.39 -10.65
C ARG A 136 4.28 -15.17 -11.90
N ILE A 137 4.86 -16.35 -11.69
CA ILE A 137 5.16 -17.30 -12.76
C ILE A 137 4.25 -18.53 -12.66
N LYS A 138 3.79 -19.04 -13.81
CA LYS A 138 3.11 -20.33 -13.93
C LYS A 138 3.41 -20.91 -15.31
N ASN A 139 3.83 -22.17 -15.36
CA ASN A 139 4.17 -22.89 -16.60
C ASN A 139 5.14 -22.08 -17.50
N ASN A 140 6.23 -21.57 -16.90
CA ASN A 140 7.23 -20.71 -17.55
C ASN A 140 6.69 -19.43 -18.23
N LYS A 141 5.46 -19.02 -17.92
CA LYS A 141 4.89 -17.75 -18.34
C LYS A 141 4.67 -16.86 -17.12
N TYR A 142 4.98 -15.57 -17.26
CA TYR A 142 4.67 -14.61 -16.21
C TYR A 142 3.24 -14.08 -16.37
N TYR A 143 2.64 -13.71 -15.24
CA TYR A 143 1.32 -13.11 -15.17
C TYR A 143 1.33 -12.01 -14.13
N LEU A 144 0.59 -10.94 -14.40
CA LEU A 144 0.33 -9.95 -13.36
C LEU A 144 -0.46 -10.57 -12.21
N GLU A 145 -0.10 -10.19 -10.99
CA GLU A 145 -0.91 -10.50 -9.84
C GLU A 145 -2.25 -9.78 -9.91
N ARG A 146 -3.31 -10.48 -9.50
CA ARG A 146 -4.66 -9.89 -9.41
C ARG A 146 -4.77 -9.21 -8.06
N PRO A 147 -5.22 -7.95 -7.94
CA PRO A 147 -5.25 -7.25 -6.65
C PRO A 147 -5.92 -8.02 -5.51
N ALA A 148 -6.90 -8.88 -5.80
CA ALA A 148 -7.52 -9.77 -4.82
C ALA A 148 -6.55 -10.73 -4.10
N PHE A 149 -5.32 -10.95 -4.59
CA PHE A 149 -4.32 -11.80 -3.94
C PHE A 149 -3.99 -11.29 -2.54
N LEU A 150 -3.86 -9.97 -2.36
CA LEU A 150 -3.63 -9.35 -1.05
C LEU A 150 -4.80 -9.61 -0.09
N ASN A 151 -6.06 -9.61 -0.55
CA ASN A 151 -7.18 -9.98 0.31
C ASN A 151 -7.08 -11.43 0.80
N LYS A 152 -6.64 -12.35 -0.08
CA LYS A 152 -6.47 -13.75 0.29
C LYS A 152 -5.35 -13.93 1.31
N ILE A 153 -4.23 -13.24 1.11
CA ILE A 153 -3.12 -13.24 2.06
C ILE A 153 -3.57 -12.69 3.42
N PHE A 154 -4.21 -11.52 3.43
CA PHE A 154 -4.70 -10.91 4.67
C PHE A 154 -5.70 -11.80 5.41
N LYS A 155 -6.63 -12.41 4.67
CA LYS A 155 -7.58 -13.37 5.22
C LYS A 155 -6.86 -14.54 5.88
N ARG A 156 -5.87 -15.15 5.20
CA ARG A 156 -5.09 -16.27 5.73
C ARG A 156 -4.37 -15.91 7.04
N VAL A 157 -3.70 -14.75 7.10
CA VAL A 157 -3.02 -14.31 8.34
C VAL A 157 -4.05 -14.05 9.45
N SER A 158 -5.18 -13.43 9.10
CA SER A 158 -6.24 -13.14 10.07
C SER A 158 -6.87 -14.41 10.65
N GLU A 159 -7.03 -15.45 9.84
CA GLU A 159 -7.51 -16.77 10.28
C GLU A 159 -6.48 -17.46 11.20
N GLU A 160 -5.19 -17.28 10.93
CA GLU A 160 -4.11 -17.89 11.73
C GLU A 160 -4.03 -17.32 13.16
N CYS A 161 -4.09 -15.99 13.32
CA CYS A 161 -3.97 -15.34 14.63
C CYS A 161 -5.31 -14.97 15.29
N GLY A 162 -6.44 -15.19 14.60
CA GLY A 162 -7.77 -14.78 15.08
C GLY A 162 -8.03 -13.26 15.03
N ILE A 163 -7.11 -12.46 14.47
CA ILE A 163 -7.22 -11.00 14.39
C ILE A 163 -7.64 -10.59 12.98
N TYR A 164 -8.85 -10.05 12.83
CA TYR A 164 -9.39 -9.69 11.52
C TYR A 164 -8.81 -8.38 10.99
N ILE A 165 -7.93 -8.46 10.00
CA ILE A 165 -7.40 -7.30 9.28
C ILE A 165 -7.62 -7.48 7.77
N THR A 166 -7.99 -6.38 7.11
CA THR A 166 -8.05 -6.28 5.65
C THR A 166 -7.14 -5.14 5.16
N PRO A 167 -6.78 -5.09 3.86
CA PRO A 167 -6.03 -3.95 3.33
C PRO A 167 -6.72 -2.60 3.57
N HIS A 168 -8.05 -2.58 3.68
CA HIS A 168 -8.79 -1.36 3.99
C HIS A 168 -8.64 -0.95 5.45
N ILE A 169 -8.74 -1.91 6.38
CA ILE A 169 -8.50 -1.68 7.82
C ILE A 169 -7.06 -1.23 8.04
N MET A 170 -6.08 -1.85 7.39
CA MET A 170 -4.67 -1.47 7.47
C MET A 170 -4.44 -0.01 7.05
N ARG A 171 -5.09 0.44 5.96
CA ARG A 171 -5.01 1.83 5.52
C ARG A 171 -5.64 2.81 6.51
N HIS A 172 -6.78 2.45 7.09
CA HIS A 172 -7.41 3.26 8.14
C HIS A 172 -6.54 3.33 9.38
N PHE A 173 -5.97 2.20 9.81
CA PHE A 173 -5.02 2.15 10.91
C PHE A 173 -3.83 3.07 10.68
N PHE A 174 -3.21 3.04 9.49
CA PHE A 174 -2.16 3.99 9.13
C PHE A 174 -2.61 5.44 9.29
N THR A 175 -3.80 5.77 8.79
CA THR A 175 -4.36 7.13 8.85
C THR A 175 -4.51 7.58 10.30
N THR A 176 -5.21 6.78 11.10
CA THR A 176 -5.50 7.10 12.50
C THR A 176 -4.23 7.19 13.33
N GLN A 177 -3.32 6.23 13.21
CA GLN A 177 -2.08 6.23 13.98
C GLN A 177 -1.12 7.36 13.56
N SER A 178 -1.09 7.75 12.28
CA SER A 178 -0.31 8.91 11.83
C SER A 178 -0.82 10.20 12.48
N LEU A 179 -2.14 10.39 12.55
CA LEU A 179 -2.74 11.54 13.21
C LEU A 179 -2.46 11.54 14.73
N ILE A 180 -2.57 10.38 15.38
CA ILE A 180 -2.24 10.22 16.81
C ILE A 180 -0.75 10.50 17.07
N ALA A 181 0.13 10.14 16.14
CA ALA A 181 1.56 10.42 16.22
C ALA A 181 1.90 11.92 16.03
N GLY A 182 0.91 12.76 15.73
CA GLY A 182 1.07 14.21 15.57
C GLY A 182 1.32 14.65 14.13
N ALA A 183 1.13 13.78 13.14
CA ALA A 183 1.17 14.20 11.74
C ALA A 183 0.01 15.15 11.46
N ARG A 184 0.28 16.23 10.71
CA ARG A 184 -0.75 17.19 10.35
C ARG A 184 -1.80 16.52 9.45
N PRO A 185 -3.11 16.74 9.67
CA PRO A 185 -4.16 16.14 8.85
C PRO A 185 -3.97 16.36 7.35
N GLU A 186 -3.49 17.54 6.95
CA GLU A 186 -3.24 17.91 5.56
C GLU A 186 -2.14 17.04 4.93
N ASP A 187 -1.08 16.75 5.68
CA ASP A 187 0.04 15.93 5.22
C ASP A 187 -0.40 14.47 5.09
N VAL A 188 -1.16 13.93 6.05
CA VAL A 188 -1.72 12.58 5.99
C VAL A 188 -2.68 12.44 4.80
N MET A 189 -3.56 13.43 4.58
CA MET A 189 -4.47 13.44 3.44
C MET A 189 -3.73 13.51 2.10
N HIS A 190 -2.66 14.29 2.02
CA HIS A 190 -1.79 14.35 0.85
C HIS A 190 -1.10 13.01 0.59
N PHE A 191 -0.52 12.40 1.63
CA PHE A 191 0.12 11.08 1.60
C PHE A 191 -0.84 9.96 1.16
N LEU A 192 -2.13 10.13 1.41
CA LEU A 192 -3.20 9.19 1.04
C LEU A 192 -3.82 9.48 -0.33
N GLY A 193 -3.53 10.64 -0.93
CA GLY A 193 -4.04 11.05 -2.26
C GLY A 193 -5.50 11.47 -2.25
N HIS A 194 -5.95 12.18 -1.22
CA HIS A 194 -7.30 12.76 -1.16
C HIS A 194 -7.33 14.12 -1.90
N ALA A 195 -8.31 14.28 -2.78
CA ALA A 195 -8.35 15.34 -3.79
C ALA A 195 -8.87 16.72 -3.31
N SER A 196 -9.33 16.85 -2.07
CA SER A 196 -10.17 17.99 -1.66
C SER A 196 -9.44 19.12 -0.92
N LEU A 197 -8.12 19.07 -0.75
CA LEU A 197 -7.37 20.20 -0.18
C LEU A 197 -6.55 20.89 -1.28
N GLN A 198 -7.18 21.95 -1.80
CA GLN A 198 -6.63 23.11 -2.50
C GLN A 198 -5.29 22.94 -3.24
N THR A 199 -5.38 23.07 -4.57
CA THR A 199 -4.41 23.77 -5.43
C THR A 199 -3.11 24.21 -4.76
N THR A 200 -2.13 23.31 -4.69
CA THR A 200 -0.74 23.75 -4.59
C THR A 200 0.06 23.07 -5.70
N LYS A 201 0.18 23.79 -6.81
CA LYS A 201 1.17 23.55 -7.88
C LYS A 201 2.59 23.90 -7.41
N GLN A 202 2.96 23.59 -6.17
CA GLN A 202 4.28 23.94 -5.64
C GLN A 202 5.08 22.71 -5.20
N TYR A 203 6.25 22.62 -5.84
CA TYR A 203 7.45 21.81 -5.61
C TYR A 203 7.26 20.34 -5.18
N THR A 204 7.70 19.44 -6.05
CA THR A 204 7.86 18.01 -5.77
C THR A 204 8.63 17.74 -4.47
N HIS A 205 9.64 18.56 -4.17
CA HIS A 205 10.44 18.45 -2.94
C HIS A 205 9.62 18.65 -1.66
N ILE A 206 8.67 19.59 -1.62
CA ILE A 206 7.82 19.82 -0.44
C ILE A 206 6.90 18.62 -0.20
N LYS A 207 6.44 17.97 -1.28
CA LYS A 207 5.58 16.78 -1.18
C LYS A 207 6.35 15.58 -0.65
N GLU A 208 7.60 15.42 -1.06
CA GLU A 208 8.50 14.37 -0.58
C GLU A 208 8.87 14.59 0.90
N GLU A 209 9.27 15.81 1.28
CA GLU A 209 9.59 16.17 2.67
C GLU A 209 8.43 15.89 3.63
N ARG A 210 7.20 16.28 3.24
CA ARG A 210 6.00 15.96 4.03
C ARG A 210 5.76 14.46 4.13
N ALA A 211 6.06 13.71 3.07
CA ALA A 211 5.92 12.26 3.07
C ALA A 211 6.95 11.58 3.99
N HIS A 212 8.19 12.09 4.05
CA HIS A 212 9.17 11.66 5.05
C HIS A 212 8.62 11.83 6.46
N ASN A 213 8.14 13.03 6.79
CA ASN A 213 7.64 13.33 8.13
C ASN A 213 6.47 12.42 8.56
N VAL A 214 5.50 12.16 7.66
CA VAL A 214 4.38 11.24 7.96
C VAL A 214 4.90 9.83 8.24
N THR A 215 5.82 9.32 7.41
CA THR A 215 6.42 8.00 7.61
C THR A 215 7.21 7.93 8.91
N ASP A 216 8.03 8.93 9.23
CA ASP A 216 8.88 8.94 10.42
C ASP A 216 8.07 8.99 11.72
N LEU A 217 6.98 9.79 11.74
CA LEU A 217 6.07 9.86 12.88
C LEU A 217 5.30 8.54 13.08
N PHE A 218 4.81 7.94 11.98
CA PHE A 218 4.13 6.65 12.05
C PHE A 218 5.07 5.54 12.52
N ASP A 219 6.27 5.46 11.93
CA ASP A 219 7.30 4.47 12.24
C ASP A 219 7.63 4.50 13.74
N LYS A 220 8.02 5.68 14.26
CA LYS A 220 8.34 5.86 15.68
C LYS A 220 7.21 5.47 16.64
N LYS A 221 5.94 5.60 16.21
CA LYS A 221 4.78 5.33 17.07
C LYS A 221 4.34 3.87 17.03
N VAL A 222 4.53 3.19 15.91
CA VAL A 222 3.86 1.91 15.60
C VAL A 222 4.81 0.76 15.34
N LEU A 223 5.96 1.02 14.68
CA LEU A 223 6.90 0.02 14.17
C LEU A 223 8.18 -0.04 15.03
#